data_AF-A0A0S3EUH4-F1
#
_entry.id   AF-A0A0S3EUH4-F1
#
_cell.length_a   1.000
_cell.length_b   1.000
_cell.length_c   1.000
_cell.angle_alpha   90.00
_cell.angle_beta   90.00
_cell.angle_gamma   90.00
#
_symmetry.space_group_name_H-M   'P 1'
#
loop_
_entity.id
_entity.type
_entity.pdbx_description
1 polymer ?
#
loop_
_entity_poly.entity_id
_entity_poly.type
_entity_poly.pdbx_seq_one_letter_code
_entity_poly.pdbx_strand_id
1 'polypeptide(L)'
;MGFTPDMTFLQMAWPMLMTGPFLMMFFIPMTGICMASVDREEQADAAGISNFMRTLGGAFAASLVQTGWTSAARQNQTELVGAMTQGQATIDGMMADGMSHERATAMLSGMVEGQSVMLATLNMFAAIAMCFALGAVLIWFAPKPKGPIDMSGGH
;
A
#
# COMPACT_ATOMS: atom_id res chain seq x y z
N MET A 1 -7.80 12.80 -11.46
CA MET A 1 -7.41 13.41 -10.16
C MET A 1 -5.90 13.37 -10.09
N GLY A 2 -5.25 14.50 -10.41
CA GLY A 2 -3.78 14.58 -10.45
C GLY A 2 -3.23 14.72 -9.04
N PHE A 3 -2.30 13.84 -8.67
CA PHE A 3 -1.52 13.98 -7.44
C PHE A 3 -0.32 14.87 -7.77
N THR A 4 -0.51 16.19 -7.61
CA THR A 4 0.55 17.19 -7.72
C THR A 4 1.46 17.14 -6.49
N PRO A 5 2.75 17.52 -6.60
CA PRO A 5 3.68 17.59 -5.47
C PRO A 5 3.25 18.53 -4.33
N ASP A 6 2.25 19.39 -4.57
CA ASP A 6 1.65 20.31 -3.60
C ASP A 6 0.55 19.67 -2.73
N MET A 7 0.73 18.41 -2.31
CA MET A 7 -0.21 17.80 -1.36
C MET A 7 -0.03 18.45 0.02
N THR A 8 -1.06 19.18 0.47
CA THR A 8 -1.03 19.84 1.79
C THR A 8 -1.13 18.80 2.90
N PHE A 9 -0.45 19.01 4.04
CA PHE A 9 -0.49 18.11 5.21
C PHE A 9 -1.91 17.61 5.55
N LEU A 10 -2.91 18.49 5.49
CA LEU A 10 -4.30 18.16 5.81
C LEU A 10 -4.91 17.12 4.85
N GLN A 11 -4.52 17.13 3.57
CA GLN A 11 -5.00 16.17 2.55
C GLN A 11 -4.44 14.77 2.79
N MET A 12 -3.27 14.65 3.40
CA MET A 12 -2.68 13.36 3.77
C MET A 12 -3.15 12.89 5.16
N ALA A 13 -3.36 13.83 6.09
CA ALA A 13 -3.74 13.54 7.47
C ALA A 13 -5.17 13.01 7.60
N TRP A 14 -6.13 13.56 6.85
CA TRP A 14 -7.53 13.14 6.95
C TRP A 14 -7.75 11.65 6.60
N PRO A 15 -7.23 11.13 5.47
CA PRO A 15 -7.31 9.70 5.16
C PRO A 15 -6.68 8.82 6.24
N MET A 16 -5.50 9.21 6.75
CA MET A 16 -4.77 8.43 7.75
C MET A 16 -5.53 8.35 9.08
N LEU A 17 -6.18 9.45 9.48
CA LEU A 17 -7.03 9.49 10.67
C LEU A 17 -8.26 8.59 10.51
N MET A 18 -8.88 8.60 9.33
CA MET A 18 -10.06 7.80 9.04
C MET A 18 -9.78 6.29 8.93
N THR A 19 -8.56 5.88 8.54
CA THR A 19 -8.22 4.45 8.41
C THR A 19 -8.39 3.65 9.70
N GLY A 20 -8.07 4.24 10.86
CA GLY A 20 -8.16 3.55 12.16
C GLY A 20 -9.58 3.08 12.50
N PRO A 21 -10.58 3.99 12.55
CA PRO A 21 -11.97 3.63 12.77
C PRO A 21 -12.53 2.62 11.76
N PHE A 22 -12.23 2.80 10.47
CA PHE A 22 -12.71 1.88 9.44
C PHE A 22 -12.13 0.47 9.58
N LEU A 23 -10.86 0.36 9.96
CA LEU A 23 -10.21 -0.93 10.22
C LEU A 23 -10.89 -1.65 11.41
N MET A 24 -11.17 -0.94 12.50
CA MET A 24 -11.84 -1.52 13.66
C MET A 24 -13.27 -1.97 13.36
N MET A 25 -14.02 -1.18 12.59
CA MET A 25 -15.38 -1.53 12.17
C MET A 25 -15.42 -2.80 11.32
N PHE A 26 -14.34 -3.12 10.60
CA PHE A 26 -14.20 -4.36 9.84
C PHE A 26 -13.78 -5.56 10.73
N PHE A 27 -12.79 -5.36 11.60
CA PHE A 27 -12.19 -6.46 12.37
C PHE A 27 -13.10 -7.04 13.46
N ILE A 28 -13.89 -6.19 14.12
CA ILE A 28 -14.78 -6.59 15.21
C ILE A 28 -15.82 -7.63 14.72
N PRO A 29 -16.66 -7.35 13.71
CA PRO A 29 -17.66 -8.31 13.24
C PRO A 29 -17.04 -9.53 12.58
N MET A 30 -15.91 -9.38 11.87
CA MET A 30 -15.21 -10.52 11.28
C MET A 30 -14.75 -11.52 12.34
N THR A 31 -14.13 -11.03 13.41
CA THR A 31 -13.65 -11.88 14.52
C THR A 31 -14.83 -12.55 15.23
N GLY A 32 -15.93 -11.81 15.43
CA GLY A 32 -17.16 -12.35 16.01
C GLY A 32 -17.76 -13.50 15.19
N ILE A 33 -17.83 -13.36 13.86
CA ILE A 33 -18.34 -14.43 12.96
C ILE A 33 -17.43 -15.66 13.01
N CYS A 34 -16.11 -15.48 13.02
CA CYS A 34 -15.16 -16.60 13.13
C CYS A 34 -15.35 -17.38 14.43
N MET A 35 -15.48 -16.69 15.57
CA MET A 35 -15.68 -17.34 16.87
C MET A 35 -17.07 -17.98 17.01
N ALA A 36 -18.10 -17.39 16.38
CA ALA A 36 -19.45 -17.96 16.35
C ALA A 36 -19.56 -19.23 15.48
N SER A 37 -18.55 -19.53 14.66
CA SER A 37 -18.51 -20.70 13.77
C SER A 37 -17.81 -21.92 14.41
N VAL A 38 -17.34 -21.79 15.66
CA VAL A 38 -16.55 -22.79 16.38
C VAL A 38 -17.22 -23.10 17.73
N ASP A 39 -17.17 -24.35 18.15
CA ASP A 39 -17.75 -24.78 19.43
C ASP A 39 -17.07 -24.11 20.63
N ARG A 40 -17.80 -23.89 21.73
CA ARG A 40 -17.32 -23.12 22.90
C ARG A 40 -16.01 -23.67 23.50
N GLU A 41 -15.79 -24.97 23.38
CA GLU A 41 -14.58 -25.64 23.86
C GLU A 41 -13.34 -25.42 22.97
N GLU A 42 -13.54 -25.10 21.68
CA GLU A 42 -12.48 -24.89 20.69
C GLU A 42 -12.17 -23.40 20.44
N GLN A 43 -12.90 -22.47 21.09
CA GLN A 43 -12.74 -21.03 20.87
C GLN A 43 -11.32 -20.53 21.18
N ALA A 44 -10.64 -21.08 22.19
CA ALA A 44 -9.27 -20.69 22.54
C ALA A 44 -8.27 -21.06 21.44
N ASP A 45 -8.38 -22.26 20.89
CA ASP A 45 -7.52 -22.74 19.81
C ASP A 45 -7.81 -21.99 18.50
N ALA A 46 -9.09 -21.75 18.20
CA ALA A 46 -9.51 -20.96 17.04
C ALA A 46 -9.00 -19.50 17.12
N ALA A 47 -9.02 -18.88 18.31
CA ALA A 47 -8.46 -17.55 18.52
C ALA A 47 -6.94 -17.54 18.30
N GLY A 48 -6.23 -18.56 18.80
CA GLY A 48 -4.80 -18.74 18.59
C GLY A 48 -4.43 -18.86 17.10
N ILE A 49 -5.10 -19.75 16.37
CA ILE A 49 -4.87 -19.95 14.93
C ILE A 49 -5.24 -18.70 14.13
N SER A 50 -6.36 -18.03 14.45
CA SER A 50 -6.77 -16.78 13.80
C SER A 50 -5.74 -15.67 13.97
N ASN A 51 -5.21 -15.49 15.18
CA ASN A 51 -4.19 -14.49 15.44
C ASN A 51 -2.86 -14.81 14.74
N PHE A 52 -2.47 -16.09 14.73
CA PHE A 52 -1.28 -16.55 14.01
C PHE A 52 -1.41 -16.30 12.50
N MET A 53 -2.51 -16.75 11.88
CA MET A 53 -2.78 -16.55 10.44
C MET A 53 -2.82 -15.07 10.08
N ARG A 54 -3.43 -14.22 10.91
CA ARG A 54 -3.46 -12.77 10.72
C ARG A 54 -2.07 -12.16 10.72
N THR A 55 -1.25 -12.51 11.70
CA THR A 55 0.12 -11.99 11.84
C THR A 55 1.01 -12.45 10.69
N LEU A 56 0.94 -13.75 10.35
CA LEU A 56 1.67 -14.35 9.23
C LEU A 56 1.27 -13.72 7.89
N GLY A 57 -0.04 -13.59 7.64
CA GLY A 57 -0.57 -12.96 6.44
C GLY A 57 -0.15 -11.49 6.33
N GLY A 58 -0.18 -10.75 7.44
CA GLY A 58 0.32 -9.37 7.50
C GLY A 58 1.80 -9.25 7.15
N ALA A 59 2.64 -10.12 7.70
CA ALA A 59 4.07 -10.14 7.41
C ALA A 59 4.36 -10.52 5.94
N PHE A 60 3.64 -11.52 5.42
CA PHE A 60 3.78 -11.96 4.03
C PHE A 60 3.35 -10.87 3.04
N ALA A 61 2.20 -10.22 3.30
CA ALA A 61 1.72 -9.09 2.51
C ALA A 61 2.71 -7.92 2.53
N ALA A 62 3.23 -7.55 3.70
CA ALA A 62 4.23 -6.49 3.83
C ALA A 62 5.51 -6.81 3.01
N SER A 63 5.99 -8.05 3.06
CA SER A 63 7.16 -8.48 2.29
C SER A 63 6.94 -8.41 0.77
N LEU A 64 5.78 -8.88 0.29
CA LEU A 64 5.41 -8.76 -1.13
C LEU A 64 5.31 -7.30 -1.57
N VAL A 65 4.69 -6.45 -0.74
CA VAL A 65 4.58 -5.01 -1.00
C VAL A 65 5.96 -4.36 -1.09
N GLN A 66 6.82 -4.61 -0.12
CA GLN A 66 8.16 -4.04 -0.09
C GLN A 66 9.02 -4.51 -1.27
N THR A 67 8.93 -5.79 -1.63
CA THR A 67 9.66 -6.38 -2.75
C THR A 67 9.17 -5.84 -4.09
N GLY A 68 7.84 -5.76 -4.27
CA GLY A 68 7.21 -5.20 -5.45
C GLY A 68 7.57 -3.73 -5.65
N TRP A 69 7.50 -2.93 -4.59
CA TRP A 69 7.89 -1.52 -4.61
C TRP A 69 9.35 -1.33 -5.00
N THR A 70 10.26 -2.10 -4.40
CA THR A 70 11.70 -2.02 -4.70
C THR A 70 12.00 -2.41 -6.15
N SER A 71 11.31 -3.43 -6.67
CA SER A 71 11.48 -3.89 -8.04
C SER A 71 10.92 -2.89 -9.06
N ALA A 72 9.73 -2.35 -8.80
CA ALA A 72 9.11 -1.33 -9.64
C ALA A 72 9.91 -0.02 -9.65
N ALA A 73 10.47 0.41 -8.51
CA ALA A 73 11.32 1.59 -8.43
C ALA A 73 12.56 1.45 -9.33
N ARG A 74 13.23 0.29 -9.30
CA ARG A 74 14.38 0.01 -10.18
C ARG A 74 14.02 -0.04 -11.65
N GLN A 75 12.87 -0.62 -11.99
CA GLN A 75 12.42 -0.71 -13.37
C GLN A 75 12.04 0.67 -13.94
N ASN A 76 11.28 1.46 -13.18
CA ASN A 76 10.93 2.83 -13.55
C ASN A 76 12.18 3.72 -13.71
N GLN A 77 13.20 3.56 -12.85
CA GLN A 77 14.46 4.29 -12.98
C GLN A 77 15.16 3.96 -14.30
N THR A 78 15.17 2.69 -14.70
CA THR A 78 15.82 2.24 -15.95
C THR A 78 15.06 2.76 -17.18
N GLU A 79 13.72 2.72 -17.15
CA GLU A 79 12.87 3.24 -18.22
C GLU A 79 12.92 4.76 -18.34
N LEU A 80 12.94 5.49 -17.22
CA LEU A 80 13.05 6.95 -17.23
C LEU A 80 14.42 7.40 -17.77
N VAL A 81 15.50 6.74 -17.38
CA VAL A 81 16.84 7.00 -17.96
C VAL A 81 16.88 6.67 -19.45
N GLY A 82 16.23 5.58 -19.89
CA GLY A 82 16.14 5.21 -21.31
C GLY A 82 15.23 6.11 -22.15
N ALA A 83 14.18 6.68 -21.56
CA ALA A 83 13.21 7.56 -22.22
C ALA A 83 13.65 9.04 -22.27
N MET A 84 14.72 9.43 -21.54
CA MET A 84 15.30 10.77 -21.60
C MET A 84 16.06 11.00 -22.91
N THR A 85 15.33 11.12 -24.03
CA THR A 85 15.90 11.47 -25.35
C THR A 85 16.49 12.89 -25.36
N GLN A 86 16.09 13.75 -24.40
CA GLN A 86 16.57 15.13 -24.24
C GLN A 86 17.41 15.34 -22.95
N GLY A 87 17.84 14.28 -22.27
CA GLY A 87 18.66 14.41 -21.05
C GLY A 87 19.94 15.21 -21.28
N GLN A 88 20.57 15.00 -22.43
CA GLN A 88 21.74 15.76 -22.86
C GLN A 88 21.42 17.24 -23.09
N ALA A 89 20.30 17.57 -23.74
CA ALA A 89 19.89 18.95 -23.99
C ALA A 89 19.56 19.72 -22.69
N THR A 90 18.99 19.04 -21.69
CA THR A 90 18.75 19.62 -20.36
C THR A 90 20.07 19.87 -19.61
N ILE A 91 21.03 18.95 -19.69
CA ILE A 91 22.36 19.13 -19.11
C ILE A 91 23.10 20.26 -19.82
N ASP A 92 23.03 20.33 -21.15
CA ASP A 92 23.66 21.38 -21.95
C ASP A 92 23.05 22.76 -21.63
N GLY A 93 21.74 22.85 -21.40
CA GLY A 93 21.08 24.06 -20.92
C GLY A 93 21.53 24.48 -19.51
N MET A 94 21.71 23.53 -18.59
CA MET A 94 22.23 23.81 -17.24
C MET A 94 23.71 24.21 -17.25
N MET A 95 24.50 23.63 -18.17
CA MET A 95 25.89 24.04 -18.38
C MET A 95 25.99 25.43 -19.01
N ALA A 96 25.05 25.80 -19.90
CA ALA A 96 24.95 27.15 -20.46
C ALA A 96 24.65 28.21 -19.39
N ASP A 97 23.99 27.83 -18.30
CA ASP A 97 23.72 28.65 -17.12
C ASP A 97 24.90 28.69 -16.11
N GLY A 98 26.06 28.11 -16.47
CA GLY A 98 27.28 28.14 -15.68
C GLY A 98 27.44 27.00 -14.67
N MET A 99 26.57 25.98 -14.72
CA MET A 99 26.65 24.80 -13.86
C MET A 99 27.71 23.81 -14.37
N SER A 100 28.46 23.16 -13.48
CA SER A 100 29.39 22.09 -13.89
C SER A 100 28.62 20.86 -14.38
N HIS A 101 29.21 20.11 -15.31
CA HIS A 101 28.61 18.90 -15.87
C HIS A 101 28.23 17.88 -14.78
N GLU A 102 29.09 17.68 -13.77
CA GLU A 102 28.78 16.76 -12.65
C GLU A 102 27.60 17.24 -11.81
N ARG A 103 27.41 18.57 -11.65
CA ARG A 103 26.27 19.11 -10.88
C ARG A 103 24.97 19.00 -11.67
N ALA A 104 24.98 19.33 -12.95
CA ALA A 104 23.80 19.24 -13.81
C ALA A 104 23.30 17.79 -13.93
N THR A 105 24.22 16.83 -14.12
CA THR A 105 23.90 15.39 -14.15
C THR A 105 23.35 14.87 -12.83
N ALA A 106 23.96 15.25 -11.69
CA ALA A 106 23.48 14.87 -10.37
C ALA A 106 22.08 15.42 -10.06
N MET A 107 21.80 16.68 -10.43
CA MET A 107 20.50 17.31 -10.19
C MET A 107 19.39 16.65 -11.02
N LEU A 108 19.67 16.36 -12.29
CA LEU A 108 18.75 15.64 -13.16
C LEU A 108 18.49 14.21 -12.66
N SER A 109 19.54 13.51 -12.22
CA SER A 109 19.43 12.16 -11.67
C SER A 109 18.54 12.13 -10.42
N GLY A 110 18.69 13.09 -9.51
CA GLY A 110 17.84 13.19 -8.32
C GLY A 110 16.37 13.47 -8.65
N MET A 111 16.08 14.27 -9.68
CA MET A 111 14.70 14.49 -10.16
C MET A 111 14.08 13.22 -10.74
N VAL A 112 14.84 12.49 -11.56
CA VAL A 112 14.40 11.21 -12.14
C VAL A 112 14.15 10.17 -11.05
N GLU A 113 15.01 10.10 -10.04
CA GLU A 113 14.85 9.21 -8.89
C GLU A 113 13.56 9.52 -8.11
N GLY A 114 13.30 10.80 -7.81
CA GLY A 114 12.07 11.23 -7.13
C GLY A 114 10.80 10.84 -7.90
N GLN A 115 10.78 11.04 -9.22
CA GLN A 115 9.65 10.65 -10.08
C GLN A 115 9.50 9.12 -10.17
N SER A 116 10.61 8.38 -10.23
CA SER A 116 10.61 6.91 -10.26
C SER A 116 9.97 6.33 -9.00
N VAL A 117 10.36 6.86 -7.83
CA VAL A 117 9.83 6.46 -6.52
C VAL A 117 8.34 6.79 -6.41
N MET A 118 7.91 7.95 -6.89
CA MET A 118 6.50 8.33 -6.91
C MET A 118 5.67 7.36 -7.76
N LEU A 119 6.11 7.04 -8.99
CA LEU A 119 5.41 6.12 -9.87
C LEU A 119 5.36 4.70 -9.31
N ALA A 120 6.46 4.23 -8.72
CA ALA A 120 6.50 2.93 -8.05
C ALA A 120 5.52 2.86 -6.88
N THR A 121 5.45 3.94 -6.09
CA THR A 121 4.50 4.06 -4.98
C THR A 121 3.06 4.02 -5.47
N LEU A 122 2.74 4.71 -6.56
CA LEU A 122 1.40 4.72 -7.14
C LEU A 122 0.97 3.34 -7.66
N ASN A 123 1.86 2.64 -8.37
CA ASN A 123 1.61 1.27 -8.82
C ASN A 123 1.38 0.32 -7.63
N MET A 124 2.14 0.50 -6.55
CA MET A 124 1.98 -0.28 -5.32
C MET A 124 0.63 -0.02 -4.65
N PHE A 125 0.20 1.25 -4.55
CA PHE A 125 -1.11 1.61 -4.04
C PHE A 125 -2.25 1.03 -4.90
N ALA A 126 -2.11 1.03 -6.22
CA ALA A 126 -3.08 0.42 -7.11
C ALA A 126 -3.19 -1.11 -6.91
N ALA A 127 -2.06 -1.79 -6.74
CA ALA A 127 -2.03 -3.22 -6.43
C ALA A 127 -2.69 -3.52 -5.07
N ILE A 128 -2.39 -2.73 -4.04
CA ILE A 128 -3.01 -2.84 -2.71
C ILE A 128 -4.52 -2.59 -2.80
N ALA A 129 -4.95 -1.55 -3.52
CA ALA A 129 -6.36 -1.24 -3.73
C ALA A 129 -7.09 -2.39 -4.44
N MET A 130 -6.45 -3.04 -5.42
CA MET A 130 -7.00 -4.22 -6.09
C MET A 130 -7.14 -5.41 -5.12
N CYS A 131 -6.15 -5.66 -4.26
CA CYS A 131 -6.25 -6.69 -3.22
C CYS A 131 -7.42 -6.44 -2.27
N PHE A 132 -7.61 -5.19 -1.81
CA PHE A 132 -8.76 -4.82 -0.98
C PHE A 132 -10.09 -4.96 -1.72
N ALA A 133 -10.14 -4.58 -3.00
CA ALA A 133 -11.34 -4.75 -3.82
C ALA A 133 -11.72 -6.23 -3.97
N LEU A 134 -10.74 -7.11 -4.24
CA LEU A 134 -10.96 -8.56 -4.28
C LEU A 134 -11.43 -9.11 -2.93
N GLY A 135 -10.82 -8.66 -1.83
CA GLY A 135 -11.25 -9.01 -0.48
C GLY A 135 -12.69 -8.59 -0.19
N ALA A 136 -13.09 -7.38 -0.60
CA ALA A 136 -14.46 -6.90 -0.47
C ALA A 136 -15.45 -7.75 -1.28
N VAL A 137 -15.09 -8.18 -2.50
CA VAL A 137 -15.91 -9.07 -3.33
C VAL A 137 -16.08 -10.45 -2.68
N LEU A 138 -15.04 -10.99 -2.04
CA LEU A 138 -15.11 -12.29 -1.35
C LEU A 138 -16.14 -12.33 -0.22
N ILE A 139 -16.46 -11.18 0.41
CA ILE A 139 -17.51 -11.10 1.44
C ILE A 139 -18.88 -11.51 0.88
N TRP A 140 -19.18 -11.21 -0.39
CA TRP A 140 -20.44 -11.63 -1.02
C TRP A 140 -20.50 -13.14 -1.28
N PHE A 141 -19.36 -13.82 -1.35
CA PHE A 141 -19.28 -15.28 -1.49
C PHE A 141 -19.25 -16.00 -0.14
N ALA A 142 -19.07 -15.28 0.97
CA ALA A 142 -19.09 -15.87 2.29
C ALA A 142 -20.50 -16.37 2.63
N PRO A 143 -20.68 -17.66 2.99
CA PRO A 143 -21.98 -18.20 3.35
C PRO A 143 -22.54 -17.46 4.58
N LYS A 144 -23.83 -17.10 4.54
CA LYS A 144 -24.50 -16.38 5.63
C LYS A 144 -24.34 -17.15 6.96
N PRO A 145 -23.91 -16.49 8.05
CA PRO A 145 -23.79 -17.13 9.35
C PRO A 145 -25.15 -17.67 9.78
N LYS A 146 -25.20 -18.98 10.08
CA LYS A 146 -26.39 -19.68 10.59
C LYS A 146 -26.26 -19.80 12.12
N GLY A 147 -26.41 -18.69 12.83
CA GLY A 147 -26.40 -18.69 14.30
C GLY A 147 -26.68 -17.30 14.86
N PRO A 148 -27.20 -17.16 16.10
CA PRO A 148 -27.38 -15.86 16.74
C PRO A 148 -26.01 -15.20 16.88
N ILE A 149 -25.83 -14.05 16.23
CA ILE A 149 -24.58 -13.29 16.30
C ILE A 149 -24.60 -12.59 17.66
N ASP A 150 -23.95 -13.18 18.65
CA ASP A 150 -23.79 -12.56 19.97
C ASP A 150 -22.69 -11.48 19.88
N MET A 151 -23.13 -10.23 19.72
CA MET A 151 -22.27 -9.04 19.61
C MET A 151 -21.64 -8.63 20.97
N SER A 152 -21.81 -9.44 22.02
CA SER A 152 -21.33 -9.16 23.38
C SER A 152 -19.86 -9.54 23.64
N GLY A 153 -19.16 -10.21 22.72
CA GLY A 153 -17.81 -10.76 22.94
C GLY A 153 -16.65 -9.75 22.97
N GLY A 154 -16.93 -8.45 23.05
CA GLY A 154 -15.90 -7.41 23.17
C GLY A 154 -15.52 -7.18 24.64
N HIS A 155 -14.49 -7.89 25.11
CA HIS A 155 -13.70 -7.49 26.28
C HIS A 155 -12.25 -7.30 25.89
#